data_AF-A0A925T1W6-F1
#
_entry.id   AF-A0A925T1W6-F1
#
_cell.length_a   1.000
_cell.length_b   1.000
_cell.length_c   1.000
_cell.angle_alpha   90.00
_cell.angle_beta   90.00
_cell.angle_gamma   90.00
#
_symmetry.space_group_name_H-M   'P 1'
#
loop_
_entity.id
_entity.type
_entity.pdbx_description
1 polymer ?
#
loop_
_entity_poly.entity_id
_entity_poly.type
_entity_poly.pdbx_seq_one_letter_code
_entity_poly.pdbx_strand_id
1 'polypeptide(L)'
;MTRKHGPALLLSLAVCTGAQASDGEFCRRIAAFADAAPAAKAHEITILTDWSEEPTIGCRRDESAAAIAICAWLPPHLSIEFMQGNVSRVLECFSKRSRLAATEIFGGLAGKIRVSDPRYVTRKIWIELEFSTVGKDGALSFLTIRSGYRD
;
A
#
# COMPACT_ATOMS: atom_id res chain seq x y z
N MET A 1 18.80 26.56 58.25
CA MET A 1 18.56 25.14 57.85
C MET A 1 17.96 25.13 56.45
N THR A 2 18.77 24.88 55.43
CA THR A 2 18.44 25.01 54.00
C THR A 2 18.09 23.65 53.39
N ARG A 3 16.85 23.46 52.91
CA ARG A 3 16.47 22.29 52.10
C ARG A 3 16.86 22.51 50.64
N LYS A 4 17.75 21.66 50.13
CA LYS A 4 18.19 21.60 48.73
C LYS A 4 17.06 21.02 47.86
N HIS A 5 16.69 21.72 46.80
CA HIS A 5 15.79 21.20 45.76
C HIS A 5 16.64 20.41 44.76
N GLY A 6 16.40 19.11 44.64
CA GLY A 6 17.02 18.28 43.60
C GLY A 6 16.28 18.48 42.27
N PRO A 7 16.97 18.54 41.12
CA PRO A 7 16.32 18.66 39.83
C PRO A 7 15.71 17.30 39.47
N ALA A 8 14.37 17.25 39.38
CA ALA A 8 13.67 16.12 38.80
C ALA A 8 13.93 16.11 37.29
N LEU A 9 14.83 15.23 36.85
CA LEU A 9 15.11 14.97 35.45
C LEU A 9 13.87 14.28 34.83
N LEU A 10 13.02 15.05 34.15
CA LEU A 10 11.94 14.51 33.33
C LEU A 10 12.56 13.88 32.08
N LEU A 11 12.73 12.54 32.10
CA LEU A 11 13.01 11.78 30.89
C LEU A 11 11.77 11.84 29.98
N SER A 12 11.82 12.73 28.99
CA SER A 12 10.90 12.71 27.85
C SER A 12 11.19 11.46 27.02
N LEU A 13 10.43 10.38 27.26
CA LEU A 13 10.33 9.25 26.35
C LEU A 13 9.73 9.76 25.03
N ALA A 14 10.61 10.08 24.07
CA ALA A 14 10.23 10.25 22.68
C ALA A 14 9.78 8.88 22.16
N VAL A 15 8.51 8.57 22.37
CA VAL A 15 7.85 7.44 21.71
C VAL A 15 7.83 7.81 20.23
N CYS A 16 8.69 7.16 19.44
CA CYS A 16 8.54 7.13 17.98
C CYS A 16 7.26 6.34 17.67
N THR A 17 6.10 6.97 17.85
CA THR A 17 4.87 6.49 17.22
C THR A 17 5.06 6.68 15.72
N GLY A 18 5.34 5.58 15.01
CA GLY A 18 5.18 5.54 13.56
C GLY A 18 3.73 5.89 13.27
N ALA A 19 3.47 7.15 12.93
CA ALA A 19 2.13 7.62 12.63
C ALA A 19 1.68 6.91 11.35
N GLN A 20 0.81 5.92 11.49
CA GLN A 20 0.16 5.31 10.34
C GLN A 20 -0.56 6.42 9.58
N ALA A 21 -0.26 6.57 8.29
CA ALA A 21 -0.89 7.60 7.47
C ALA A 21 -2.40 7.46 7.53
N SER A 22 -3.11 8.59 7.61
CA SER A 22 -4.57 8.59 7.53
C SER A 22 -5.02 7.92 6.22
N ASP A 23 -6.18 7.28 6.22
CA ASP A 23 -6.71 6.63 5.01
C ASP A 23 -6.90 7.62 3.86
N GLY A 24 -7.18 8.89 4.17
CA GLY A 24 -7.22 9.97 3.19
C GLY A 24 -5.88 10.20 2.50
N GLU A 25 -4.78 10.29 3.25
CA GLU A 25 -3.44 10.44 2.66
C GLU A 25 -3.02 9.19 1.89
N PHE A 26 -3.27 8.00 2.47
CA PHE A 26 -2.95 6.74 1.83
C PHE A 26 -3.62 6.62 0.47
N CYS A 27 -4.94 6.82 0.41
CA CYS A 27 -5.67 6.75 -0.84
C CYS A 27 -5.33 7.86 -1.82
N ARG A 28 -5.01 9.06 -1.34
CA ARG A 28 -4.52 10.15 -2.20
C ARG A 28 -3.23 9.74 -2.93
N ARG A 29 -2.28 9.12 -2.24
CA ARG A 29 -1.00 8.71 -2.85
C ARG A 29 -1.16 7.53 -3.80
N ILE A 30 -1.97 6.55 -3.43
CA ILE A 30 -2.31 5.40 -4.29
C ILE A 30 -3.01 5.87 -5.58
N ALA A 31 -3.98 6.79 -5.47
CA ALA A 31 -4.65 7.37 -6.63
C ALA A 31 -3.69 8.20 -7.49
N ALA A 32 -2.81 9.00 -6.88
CA ALA A 32 -1.82 9.80 -7.62
C ALA A 32 -0.87 8.92 -8.45
N PHE A 33 -0.46 7.76 -7.93
CA PHE A 33 0.30 6.78 -8.72
C PHE A 33 -0.51 6.27 -9.92
N ALA A 34 -1.74 5.82 -9.70
CA ALA A 34 -2.58 5.27 -10.76
C ALA A 34 -2.93 6.28 -11.86
N ASP A 35 -3.13 7.54 -11.47
CA ASP A 35 -3.45 8.63 -12.39
C ASP A 35 -2.25 9.09 -13.24
N ALA A 36 -1.03 8.83 -12.76
CA ALA A 36 0.20 9.24 -13.43
C ALA A 36 0.63 8.31 -14.57
N ALA A 37 -0.13 7.24 -14.86
CA ALA A 37 0.15 6.40 -16.01
C ALA A 37 0.17 7.23 -17.31
N PRO A 38 1.15 7.05 -18.20
CA PRO A 38 1.12 7.68 -19.51
C PRO A 38 0.18 6.91 -20.43
N ALA A 39 -0.37 7.60 -21.43
CA ALA A 39 -1.27 6.98 -22.42
C ALA A 39 -0.61 5.79 -23.14
N ALA A 40 0.70 5.88 -23.39
CA ALA A 40 1.46 4.91 -24.19
C ALA A 40 2.00 3.71 -23.40
N LYS A 41 2.01 3.74 -22.05
CA LYS A 41 2.63 2.67 -21.25
C LYS A 41 1.98 2.56 -19.87
N ALA A 42 1.70 1.33 -19.45
CA ALA A 42 1.27 1.08 -18.09
C ALA A 42 2.41 1.29 -17.08
N HIS A 43 2.07 1.77 -15.88
CA HIS A 43 2.98 1.74 -14.74
C HIS A 43 2.58 0.66 -13.75
N GLU A 44 3.59 0.03 -13.14
CA GLU A 44 3.44 -1.08 -12.21
C GLU A 44 4.33 -0.90 -10.98
N ILE A 45 3.75 -1.19 -9.82
CA ILE A 45 4.51 -1.49 -8.60
C ILE A 45 4.07 -2.83 -8.04
N THR A 46 5.00 -3.55 -7.40
CA THR A 46 4.73 -4.77 -6.65
C THR A 46 5.32 -4.64 -5.26
N ILE A 47 4.44 -4.64 -4.26
CA ILE A 47 4.82 -4.82 -2.87
C ILE A 47 5.07 -6.29 -2.62
N LEU A 48 6.17 -6.58 -1.95
CA LEU A 48 6.61 -7.93 -1.63
C LEU A 48 6.87 -8.00 -0.12
N THR A 49 6.40 -9.04 0.55
CA THR A 49 6.87 -9.35 1.90
C THR A 49 7.84 -10.52 1.84
N ASP A 50 9.06 -10.27 2.30
CA ASP A 50 10.03 -11.32 2.60
C ASP A 50 9.79 -11.81 4.04
N TRP A 51 9.62 -13.12 4.17
CA TRP A 51 9.35 -13.83 5.43
C TRP A 51 10.59 -14.61 5.92
N SER A 52 11.79 -14.19 5.53
CA SER A 52 13.05 -14.65 6.10
C SER A 52 13.16 -14.33 7.60
N GLU A 53 14.28 -14.70 8.23
CA GLU A 53 14.51 -14.53 9.68
C GLU A 53 14.27 -13.10 10.19
N GLU A 54 14.50 -12.10 9.32
CA GLU A 54 14.16 -10.70 9.55
C GLU A 54 13.13 -10.26 8.49
N PRO A 55 11.82 -10.34 8.79
CA PRO A 55 10.80 -10.02 7.81
C PRO A 55 10.88 -8.57 7.32
N THR A 56 10.80 -8.36 6.00
CA THR A 56 10.82 -7.02 5.40
C THR A 56 9.71 -6.82 4.35
N ILE A 57 9.32 -5.55 4.13
CA ILE A 57 8.45 -5.15 3.01
C ILE A 57 9.31 -4.43 1.96
N GLY A 58 9.36 -4.99 0.76
CA GLY A 58 9.98 -4.40 -0.42
C GLY A 58 8.97 -3.80 -1.39
N CYS A 59 9.44 -2.97 -2.32
CA CYS A 59 8.65 -2.44 -3.44
C CYS A 59 9.46 -2.54 -4.74
N ARG A 60 9.07 -3.47 -5.61
CA ARG A 60 9.54 -3.53 -7.00
C ARG A 60 8.73 -2.54 -7.83
N ARG A 61 9.38 -1.87 -8.79
CA ARG A 61 8.76 -0.84 -9.61
C ARG A 61 9.46 -0.69 -10.95
N ASP A 62 8.79 -0.01 -11.87
CA ASP A 62 9.43 0.61 -13.01
C ASP A 62 10.22 1.90 -12.65
N GLU A 63 10.80 2.53 -13.67
CA GLU A 63 11.63 3.73 -13.56
C GLU A 63 10.82 5.03 -13.58
N SER A 64 9.48 4.98 -13.61
CA SER A 64 8.68 6.19 -13.61
C SER A 64 8.81 6.97 -12.30
N ALA A 65 8.77 8.30 -12.40
CA ALA A 65 8.81 9.18 -11.23
C ALA A 65 7.68 8.86 -10.25
N ALA A 66 6.49 8.50 -10.75
CA ALA A 66 5.36 8.10 -9.93
C ALA A 66 5.62 6.80 -9.16
N ALA A 67 6.16 5.77 -9.83
CA ALA A 67 6.50 4.50 -9.20
C ALA A 67 7.64 4.67 -8.17
N ILE A 68 8.65 5.49 -8.48
CA ILE A 68 9.71 5.88 -7.54
C ILE A 68 9.11 6.49 -6.27
N ALA A 69 8.27 7.51 -6.43
CA ALA A 69 7.71 8.26 -5.31
C ALA A 69 6.82 7.40 -4.42
N ILE A 70 5.95 6.57 -5.02
CA ILE A 70 5.06 5.71 -4.23
C ILE A 70 5.82 4.58 -3.54
N CYS A 71 6.81 3.95 -4.19
CA CYS A 71 7.61 2.89 -3.54
C CYS A 71 8.51 3.39 -2.42
N ALA A 72 8.97 4.65 -2.47
CA ALA A 72 9.71 5.24 -1.35
C ALA A 72 8.82 5.49 -0.14
N TRP A 73 7.53 5.78 -0.38
CA TRP A 73 6.59 6.11 0.69
C TRP A 73 5.82 4.90 1.23
N LEU A 74 5.42 3.96 0.38
CA LEU A 74 4.41 2.95 0.72
C LEU A 74 4.87 1.88 1.73
N PRO A 75 6.07 1.26 1.64
CA PRO A 75 6.49 0.19 2.55
C PRO A 75 6.38 0.51 4.04
N PRO A 76 6.84 1.67 4.56
CA PRO A 76 6.69 1.99 5.99
C PRO A 76 5.23 2.26 6.42
N HIS A 77 4.28 2.33 5.50
CA HIS A 77 2.86 2.57 5.76
C HIS A 77 2.00 1.31 5.56
N LEU A 78 2.63 0.16 5.36
CA LEU A 78 1.98 -1.15 5.22
C LEU A 78 2.25 -2.01 6.44
N SER A 79 1.32 -2.92 6.73
CA SER A 79 1.52 -3.94 7.76
C SER A 79 2.23 -5.14 7.16
N ILE A 80 3.34 -5.55 7.76
CA ILE A 80 4.03 -6.77 7.34
C ILE A 80 3.22 -8.02 7.66
N GLU A 81 2.60 -8.04 8.84
CA GLU A 81 1.81 -9.15 9.39
C GLU A 81 0.47 -9.34 8.67
N PHE A 82 -0.12 -8.27 8.15
CA PHE A 82 -1.49 -8.28 7.62
C PHE A 82 -1.56 -7.89 6.14
N MET A 83 -0.97 -8.71 5.26
CA MET A 83 -1.02 -8.48 3.80
C MET A 83 -2.46 -8.38 3.28
N GLN A 84 -3.39 -9.19 3.80
CA GLN A 84 -4.81 -9.09 3.45
C GLN A 84 -5.39 -7.70 3.79
N GLY A 85 -4.95 -7.11 4.90
CA GLY A 85 -5.29 -5.75 5.29
C GLY A 85 -4.74 -4.72 4.31
N ASN A 86 -3.48 -4.86 3.88
CA ASN A 86 -2.88 -4.00 2.85
C ASN A 86 -3.66 -4.05 1.53
N VAL A 87 -4.00 -5.25 1.06
CA VAL A 87 -4.79 -5.47 -0.17
C VAL A 87 -6.16 -4.79 -0.04
N SER A 88 -6.86 -5.02 1.08
CA SER A 88 -8.15 -4.40 1.35
C SER A 88 -8.07 -2.88 1.31
N ARG A 89 -7.06 -2.32 1.98
CA ARG A 89 -6.86 -0.88 2.08
C ARG A 89 -6.59 -0.23 0.72
N VAL A 90 -5.77 -0.85 -0.13
CA VAL A 90 -5.53 -0.37 -1.49
C VAL A 90 -6.80 -0.45 -2.34
N LEU A 91 -7.55 -1.55 -2.24
CA LEU A 91 -8.79 -1.73 -2.99
C LEU A 91 -9.86 -0.68 -2.62
N GLU A 92 -9.98 -0.35 -1.33
CA GLU A 92 -10.90 0.68 -0.82
C GLU A 92 -10.60 2.07 -1.40
N CYS A 93 -9.34 2.37 -1.75
CA CYS A 93 -8.97 3.63 -2.38
C CYS A 93 -9.55 3.82 -3.78
N PHE A 94 -9.75 2.71 -4.51
CA PHE A 94 -10.18 2.75 -5.89
C PHE A 94 -11.69 2.69 -6.08
N SER A 95 -12.46 2.13 -5.14
CA SER A 95 -13.92 2.26 -5.13
C SER A 95 -14.53 1.74 -3.82
N LYS A 96 -15.56 2.44 -3.32
CA LYS A 96 -16.37 1.96 -2.19
C LYS A 96 -17.19 0.71 -2.53
N ARG A 97 -17.57 0.55 -3.81
CA ARG A 97 -18.24 -0.67 -4.33
C ARG A 97 -17.27 -1.86 -4.36
N SER A 98 -15.97 -1.60 -4.50
CA SER A 98 -14.94 -2.62 -4.40
C SER A 98 -14.85 -3.23 -3.01
N ARG A 99 -15.41 -2.58 -1.97
CA ARG A 99 -15.54 -3.16 -0.63
C ARG A 99 -16.39 -4.43 -0.64
N LEU A 100 -17.42 -4.51 -1.49
CA LEU A 100 -18.25 -5.71 -1.65
C LEU A 100 -17.54 -6.79 -2.48
N ALA A 101 -16.81 -6.39 -3.53
CA ALA A 101 -15.99 -7.31 -4.30
C ALA A 101 -14.83 -7.88 -3.43
N ALA A 102 -14.25 -7.08 -2.55
CA ALA A 102 -13.24 -7.51 -1.59
C ALA A 102 -13.74 -8.70 -0.75
N THR A 103 -14.94 -8.59 -0.18
CA THR A 103 -15.53 -9.63 0.67
C THR A 103 -15.76 -10.96 -0.07
N GLU A 104 -16.11 -10.93 -1.35
CA GLU A 104 -16.27 -12.15 -2.18
C GLU A 104 -14.91 -12.72 -2.65
N ILE A 105 -13.91 -11.86 -2.86
CA ILE A 105 -12.57 -12.27 -3.32
C ILE A 105 -11.73 -12.85 -2.17
N PHE A 106 -11.98 -12.45 -0.92
CA PHE A 106 -11.28 -12.96 0.26
C PHE A 106 -11.68 -14.39 0.69
N GLY A 107 -12.49 -15.10 -0.10
CA GLY A 107 -12.50 -16.56 -0.05
C GLY A 107 -11.20 -17.19 -0.58
N GLY A 108 -10.39 -16.44 -1.34
CA GLY A 108 -9.13 -16.88 -1.94
C GLY A 108 -7.89 -16.22 -1.32
N LEU A 109 -6.82 -17.00 -1.20
CA LEU A 109 -5.51 -16.57 -0.70
C LEU A 109 -4.72 -15.75 -1.74
N ALA A 110 -5.19 -15.70 -3.00
CA ALA A 110 -4.62 -14.94 -4.10
C ALA A 110 -5.75 -14.53 -5.07
N GLY A 111 -5.51 -13.49 -5.87
CA GLY A 111 -6.52 -13.01 -6.80
C GLY A 111 -6.05 -11.89 -7.72
N LYS A 112 -6.90 -11.59 -8.70
CA LYS A 112 -6.69 -10.54 -9.68
C LYS A 112 -7.99 -9.77 -9.91
N ILE A 113 -7.94 -8.46 -9.80
CA ILE A 113 -9.10 -7.57 -9.78
C ILE A 113 -8.88 -6.44 -10.77
N ARG A 114 -9.85 -6.19 -11.64
CA ARG A 114 -9.89 -4.96 -12.43
C ARG A 114 -10.90 -3.99 -11.82
N VAL A 115 -10.46 -2.77 -11.55
CA VAL A 115 -11.30 -1.73 -10.97
C VAL A 115 -12.24 -1.17 -12.03
N SER A 116 -13.53 -1.06 -11.69
CA SER A 116 -14.59 -0.53 -12.55
C SER A 116 -15.26 0.71 -11.93
N ASP A 117 -14.46 1.62 -11.36
CA ASP A 117 -14.96 2.89 -10.81
C ASP A 117 -15.20 3.91 -11.95
N PRO A 118 -16.37 4.60 -11.98
CA PRO A 118 -16.68 5.60 -13.01
C PRO A 118 -15.60 6.67 -13.19
N ARG A 119 -14.88 7.05 -12.14
CA ARG A 119 -13.80 8.05 -12.18
C ARG A 119 -12.68 7.64 -13.14
N TYR A 120 -12.35 6.35 -13.19
CA TYR A 120 -11.30 5.83 -14.05
C TYR A 120 -11.86 5.43 -15.42
N VAL A 121 -13.05 4.83 -15.47
CA VAL A 121 -13.72 4.45 -16.73
C VAL A 121 -13.91 5.64 -17.66
N THR A 122 -14.41 6.78 -17.14
CA THR A 122 -14.64 8.00 -17.93
C THR A 122 -13.35 8.62 -18.46
N ARG A 123 -12.24 8.48 -17.72
CA ARG A 123 -10.90 8.94 -18.11
C ARG A 123 -10.14 7.94 -18.99
N LYS A 124 -10.79 6.83 -19.36
CA LYS A 124 -10.18 5.67 -20.03
C LYS A 124 -8.99 5.08 -19.28
N ILE A 125 -8.89 5.30 -17.97
CA ILE A 125 -7.87 4.69 -17.12
C ILE A 125 -8.38 3.31 -16.69
N TRP A 126 -7.52 2.31 -16.79
CA TRP A 126 -7.74 1.02 -16.15
C TRP A 126 -6.78 0.83 -15.00
N ILE A 127 -7.26 0.18 -13.94
CA ILE A 127 -6.48 -0.16 -12.77
C ILE A 127 -6.71 -1.64 -12.50
N GLU A 128 -5.63 -2.35 -12.24
CA GLU A 128 -5.61 -3.76 -11.96
C GLU A 128 -4.81 -4.02 -10.69
N LEU A 129 -5.37 -4.82 -9.79
CA LEU A 129 -4.71 -5.33 -8.61
C LEU A 129 -4.49 -6.82 -8.77
N GLU A 130 -3.30 -7.30 -8.46
CA GLU A 130 -2.99 -8.72 -8.43
C GLU A 130 -2.28 -9.02 -7.11
N PHE A 131 -2.66 -10.06 -6.40
CA PHE A 131 -2.12 -10.30 -5.06
C PHE A 131 -2.06 -11.77 -4.70
N SER A 132 -1.16 -12.08 -3.78
CA SER A 132 -1.14 -13.31 -2.99
C SER A 132 -0.87 -12.95 -1.53
N THR A 133 -1.73 -13.41 -0.65
CA THR A 133 -1.62 -13.19 0.80
C THR A 133 -0.87 -14.32 1.51
N VAL A 134 -0.66 -15.45 0.84
CA VAL A 134 0.13 -16.57 1.36
C VAL A 134 1.55 -16.44 0.85
N GLY A 135 2.46 -16.20 1.77
CA GLY A 135 3.85 -16.60 1.62
C GLY A 135 4.04 -17.95 2.32
N LYS A 136 4.37 -19.00 1.58
CA LYS A 136 4.72 -20.31 2.15
C LYS A 136 5.88 -20.89 1.35
N ASP A 137 6.79 -21.58 2.03
CA ASP A 137 7.87 -22.38 1.40
C ASP A 137 8.71 -21.57 0.37
N GLY A 138 9.08 -20.33 0.71
CA GLY A 138 9.91 -19.46 -0.14
C GLY A 138 9.13 -18.58 -1.14
N ALA A 139 7.80 -18.68 -1.19
CA ALA A 139 6.97 -17.74 -1.95
C ALA A 139 6.75 -16.44 -1.15
N LEU A 140 6.94 -15.28 -1.80
CA LEU A 140 6.64 -13.97 -1.22
C LEU A 140 5.13 -13.72 -1.28
N SER A 141 4.53 -13.23 -0.19
CA SER A 141 3.21 -12.59 -0.32
C SER A 141 3.41 -11.25 -1.04
N PHE A 142 2.46 -10.90 -1.90
CA PHE A 142 2.60 -9.74 -2.78
C PHE A 142 1.29 -9.01 -3.04
N LEU A 143 1.44 -7.74 -3.41
CA LEU A 143 0.39 -6.89 -3.96
C LEU A 143 0.96 -6.07 -5.10
N THR A 144 0.51 -6.34 -6.31
CA THR A 144 0.80 -5.59 -7.52
C THR A 144 -0.33 -4.60 -7.80
N ILE A 145 0.04 -3.36 -8.08
CA ILE A 145 -0.86 -2.31 -8.58
C ILE A 145 -0.38 -1.92 -9.96
N ARG A 146 -1.23 -2.13 -10.96
CA ARG A 146 -0.96 -1.75 -12.34
C ARG A 146 -2.01 -0.76 -12.84
N SER A 147 -1.57 0.26 -13.56
CA SER A 147 -2.46 1.26 -14.14
C SER A 147 -2.01 1.66 -15.54
N GLY A 148 -2.96 2.02 -16.39
CA GLY A 148 -2.70 2.44 -17.77
C GLY A 148 -3.93 3.05 -18.41
N TYR A 149 -3.80 3.47 -19.68
CA TYR A 149 -4.90 4.01 -20.47
C TYR A 149 -5.43 2.96 -21.44
N ARG A 150 -6.71 3.10 -21.79
CA ARG A 150 -7.32 2.43 -22.96
C ARG A 150 -7.34 3.44 -24.09
N ASP A 151 -7.00 2.99 -25.28
CA ASP A 151 -7.18 3.75 -26.52
C ASP A 151 -8.67 3.97 -26.83
#